data_AF-A0A1F7KZM1-F1
#
_entry.id   AF-A0A1F7KZM1-F1
#
_cell.length_a   1.000
_cell.length_b   1.000
_cell.length_c   1.000
_cell.angle_alpha   90.00
_cell.angle_beta   90.00
_cell.angle_gamma   90.00
#
_symmetry.space_group_name_H-M   'P 1'
#
loop_
_entity.id
_entity.type
_entity.pdbx_description
1 polymer ?
#
loop_
_entity_poly.entity_id
_entity_poly.type
_entity_poly.pdbx_seq_one_letter_code
_entity_poly.pdbx_strand_id
1 'polypeptide(L)'
;MKIKSVRASEILDSRSNPTIECVTILEDGSTGWAAVPSGASTGKYEAVELRDGDKARYGGGGVLKAVSNVNEQINKAVVGLDAFDQRKLDNTMIELDGTENKASLGANAILSVSLSAAKAQAQSEKKPLYQYLSKFNPDHKGIFTMPIPEMNVMNGGKHGNWSTDIQEYMLFPIGAPSVVEAVRMNAEVYTQLKKLLKSKGYSIAVGDEGGFAPNFGSNEEPFQLMGDAVVKAGYILGKDICFGIDPAATEFYKEGKYVLNKEAKTVTSDELADFFRNLASKYPIISMEDIFAEDDWDGFKKYTEISQHKTQIVGDDLYVTNVKRLERGIKEKTTNSILIKLNQIGTISETVDAILMARQNGMTSVVSHRSGETEDAFIADFVVALGTGQIKTGAPARSERNAKYNQLMRIERELGEKAVYAKFPFV
;
A
#
# COMPACT_ATOMS: atom_id res chain seq x y z
N MET A 1 -3.83 27.60 -9.52
CA MET A 1 -2.76 28.58 -9.19
C MET A 1 -1.47 28.13 -9.87
N LYS A 2 -0.67 29.03 -10.44
CA LYS A 2 0.51 28.62 -11.24
C LYS A 2 1.68 28.15 -10.37
N ILE A 3 2.41 27.16 -10.88
CA ILE A 3 3.66 26.68 -10.29
C ILE A 3 4.76 27.72 -10.51
N LYS A 4 5.37 28.18 -9.41
CA LYS A 4 6.50 29.11 -9.43
C LYS A 4 7.84 28.36 -9.48
N SER A 5 7.96 27.26 -8.75
CA SER A 5 9.15 26.39 -8.77
C SER A 5 8.87 25.04 -8.14
N VAL A 6 9.59 24.02 -8.58
CA VAL A 6 9.71 22.74 -7.88
C VAL A 6 11.17 22.49 -7.53
N ARG A 7 11.44 21.93 -6.35
CA ARG A 7 12.80 21.61 -5.89
C ARG A 7 12.81 20.28 -5.17
N ALA A 8 13.73 19.40 -5.55
CA ALA A 8 13.94 18.12 -4.90
C ALA A 8 15.23 18.05 -4.09
N SER A 9 15.24 17.16 -3.11
CA SER A 9 16.38 16.81 -2.27
C SER A 9 16.41 15.30 -2.00
N GLU A 10 17.61 14.78 -1.75
CA GLU A 10 17.81 13.40 -1.28
C GLU A 10 17.60 13.36 0.24
N ILE A 11 16.72 12.49 0.71
CA ILE A 11 16.45 12.19 2.13
C ILE A 11 16.59 10.68 2.38
N LEU A 12 16.32 10.21 3.60
CA LEU A 12 16.32 8.78 3.93
C LEU A 12 14.91 8.24 4.16
N ASP A 13 14.67 7.00 3.71
CA ASP A 13 13.49 6.22 4.04
C ASP A 13 13.63 5.49 5.40
N SER A 14 12.58 4.80 5.82
CA SER A 14 12.50 4.04 7.08
C SER A 14 13.45 2.84 7.18
N ARG A 15 14.15 2.50 6.08
CA ARG A 15 15.17 1.45 5.98
C ARG A 15 16.57 2.03 5.82
N SER A 16 16.72 3.35 6.00
CA SER A 16 17.98 4.09 5.81
C SER A 16 18.49 4.10 4.38
N ASN A 17 17.64 3.83 3.39
CA ASN A 17 18.00 3.98 1.98
C ASN A 17 17.67 5.40 1.51
N PRO A 18 18.44 5.97 0.57
CA PRO A 18 18.09 7.24 -0.04
C PRO A 18 16.73 7.18 -0.73
N THR A 19 15.95 8.26 -0.61
CA THR A 19 14.76 8.53 -1.42
C THR A 19 14.66 10.02 -1.71
N ILE A 20 13.67 10.43 -2.49
CA ILE A 20 13.48 11.79 -2.96
C ILE A 20 12.33 12.48 -2.23
N GLU A 21 12.60 13.71 -1.78
CA GLU A 21 11.60 14.70 -1.37
C GLU A 21 11.51 15.78 -2.44
N CYS A 22 10.31 16.27 -2.73
CA CYS A 22 10.10 17.46 -3.56
C CYS A 22 9.21 18.48 -2.86
N VAL A 23 9.56 19.75 -3.01
CA VAL A 23 8.79 20.92 -2.58
C VAL A 23 8.32 21.69 -3.81
N THR A 24 7.01 21.84 -3.97
CA THR A 24 6.38 22.70 -4.98
C THR A 24 5.94 24.01 -4.35
N ILE A 25 6.33 25.13 -4.93
CA ILE A 25 5.92 26.49 -4.53
C ILE A 25 5.08 27.10 -5.66
N LEU A 26 3.95 27.69 -5.30
CA LEU A 26 3.05 28.38 -6.20
C LEU A 26 3.26 29.91 -6.21
N GLU A 27 2.69 30.60 -7.20
CA GLU A 27 2.84 32.07 -7.35
C GLU A 27 2.29 32.86 -6.15
N ASP A 28 1.27 32.35 -5.46
CA ASP A 28 0.71 32.95 -4.23
C ASP A 28 1.51 32.63 -2.95
N GLY A 29 2.60 31.87 -3.06
CA GLY A 29 3.44 31.45 -1.93
C GLY A 29 2.99 30.15 -1.24
N SER A 30 1.87 29.55 -1.65
CA SER A 30 1.46 28.23 -1.17
C SER A 30 2.50 27.18 -1.54
N THR A 31 2.75 26.27 -0.62
CA THR A 31 3.84 25.30 -0.67
C THR A 31 3.34 23.91 -0.28
N GLY A 32 3.71 22.90 -1.06
CA GLY A 32 3.47 21.50 -0.74
C GLY A 32 4.76 20.73 -0.81
N TRP A 33 4.98 19.79 0.10
CA TRP A 33 6.14 18.89 0.09
C TRP A 33 5.67 17.44 0.07
N ALA A 34 6.37 16.57 -0.64
CA ALA A 34 6.09 15.14 -0.62
C ALA A 34 7.36 14.32 -0.79
N ALA A 35 7.40 13.17 -0.12
CA ALA A 35 8.48 12.19 -0.25
C ALA A 35 7.95 10.89 -0.83
N VAL A 36 8.78 10.21 -1.64
CA VAL A 36 8.37 9.00 -2.34
C VAL A 36 8.79 7.73 -1.58
N PRO A 37 7.88 6.78 -1.33
CA PRO A 37 8.24 5.52 -0.70
C PRO A 37 8.95 4.56 -1.68
N SER A 38 9.61 3.52 -1.18
CA SER A 38 10.35 2.52 -1.95
C SER A 38 10.03 1.08 -1.50
N GLY A 39 9.96 0.14 -2.44
CA GLY A 39 9.67 -1.27 -2.17
C GLY A 39 10.90 -2.11 -1.75
N ALA A 40 10.67 -3.24 -1.09
CA ALA A 40 11.67 -4.31 -0.89
C ALA A 40 11.52 -5.37 -1.99
N SER A 41 10.28 -5.83 -2.15
CA SER A 41 9.81 -6.57 -3.31
C SER A 41 9.22 -5.57 -4.31
N THR A 42 9.69 -5.68 -5.55
CA THR A 42 9.25 -4.87 -6.68
C THR A 42 8.77 -5.82 -7.76
N GLY A 43 7.50 -5.69 -8.14
CA GLY A 43 6.96 -6.43 -9.28
C GLY A 43 7.76 -6.11 -10.55
N LYS A 44 7.89 -7.09 -11.44
CA LYS A 44 8.72 -6.98 -12.66
C LYS A 44 8.23 -5.89 -13.62
N TYR A 45 6.97 -5.49 -13.48
CA TYR A 45 6.28 -4.56 -14.36
C TYR A 45 6.07 -3.16 -13.75
N GLU A 46 6.63 -2.88 -12.56
CA GLU A 46 6.55 -1.56 -11.92
C GLU A 46 7.26 -0.46 -12.76
N ALA A 47 6.80 0.78 -12.60
CA ALA A 47 7.54 1.95 -13.05
C ALA A 47 8.89 2.05 -12.32
N VAL A 48 9.90 2.58 -13.01
CA VAL A 48 11.30 2.51 -12.56
C VAL A 48 11.60 3.54 -11.49
N GLU A 49 11.99 3.07 -10.30
CA GLU A 49 12.67 3.90 -9.31
C GLU A 49 14.12 4.15 -9.75
N LEU A 50 14.45 5.41 -10.11
CA LEU A 50 15.77 5.74 -10.63
C LEU A 50 16.79 5.89 -9.48
N ARG A 51 17.80 5.02 -9.48
CA ARG A 51 18.93 4.97 -8.54
C ARG A 51 20.25 5.32 -9.26
N ASP A 52 21.23 5.82 -8.50
CA ASP A 52 22.49 6.33 -9.04
C ASP A 52 23.41 5.21 -9.55
N GLY A 53 23.44 4.07 -8.86
CA GLY A 53 24.37 2.96 -9.12
C GLY A 53 25.83 3.25 -8.69
N ASP A 54 26.08 4.39 -8.04
CA ASP A 54 27.39 4.75 -7.51
C ASP A 54 27.68 3.99 -6.21
N LYS A 55 28.53 2.96 -6.29
CA LYS A 55 28.90 2.13 -5.13
C LYS A 55 29.56 2.92 -3.99
N ALA A 56 30.12 4.09 -4.26
CA ALA A 56 30.74 4.93 -3.22
C ALA A 56 29.69 5.61 -2.31
N ARG A 57 28.43 5.74 -2.75
CA ARG A 57 27.34 6.36 -1.98
C ARG A 57 26.22 5.37 -1.75
N TYR A 58 25.92 5.10 -0.48
CA TYR A 58 24.80 4.22 -0.08
C TYR A 58 24.81 2.86 -0.80
N GLY A 59 25.99 2.31 -1.11
CA GLY A 59 26.14 1.03 -1.82
C GLY A 59 25.56 1.01 -3.24
N GLY A 60 25.36 2.17 -3.89
CA GLY A 60 24.69 2.30 -5.19
C GLY A 60 23.25 2.80 -5.10
N GLY A 61 22.70 2.89 -3.88
CA GLY A 61 21.31 3.27 -3.63
C GLY A 61 21.01 4.77 -3.67
N GLY A 62 21.97 5.64 -3.98
CA GLY A 62 21.74 7.10 -4.11
C GLY A 62 20.66 7.45 -5.14
N VAL A 63 20.07 8.64 -5.02
CA VAL A 63 19.00 9.13 -5.93
C VAL A 63 19.31 10.53 -6.51
N LEU A 64 20.57 10.94 -6.57
CA LEU A 64 20.95 12.26 -7.07
C LEU A 64 20.59 12.48 -8.55
N LYS A 65 20.58 11.42 -9.37
CA LYS A 65 20.09 11.51 -10.75
C LYS A 65 18.61 11.91 -10.81
N ALA A 66 17.76 11.27 -10.00
CA ALA A 66 16.34 11.61 -9.90
C ALA A 66 16.15 13.04 -9.35
N VAL A 67 16.93 13.44 -8.35
CA VAL A 67 16.92 14.81 -7.79
C VAL A 67 17.32 15.85 -8.84
N SER A 68 18.37 15.59 -9.62
CA SER A 68 18.78 16.47 -10.74
C SER A 68 17.70 16.56 -11.81
N ASN A 69 17.06 15.44 -12.18
CA ASN A 69 15.94 15.43 -13.11
C ASN A 69 14.78 16.32 -12.65
N VAL A 70 14.45 16.34 -11.36
CA VAL A 70 13.43 17.28 -10.82
C VAL A 70 13.91 18.73 -10.91
N ASN A 71 15.10 19.01 -10.37
CA ASN A 71 15.62 20.37 -10.24
C ASN A 71 15.93 21.05 -11.58
N GLU A 72 16.19 20.26 -12.62
CA GLU A 72 16.56 20.74 -13.94
C GLU A 72 15.43 20.55 -14.95
N GLN A 73 15.24 19.32 -15.44
CA GLN A 73 14.38 19.03 -16.58
C GLN A 73 12.90 19.24 -16.24
N ILE A 74 12.42 18.62 -15.16
CA ILE A 74 11.01 18.71 -14.76
C ILE A 74 10.67 20.14 -14.36
N ASN A 75 11.50 20.80 -13.54
CA ASN A 75 11.26 22.18 -13.12
C ASN A 75 11.10 23.14 -14.32
N LYS A 76 11.93 23.01 -15.36
CA LYS A 76 11.78 23.81 -16.59
C LYS A 76 10.45 23.53 -17.32
N ALA A 77 9.98 22.29 -17.31
CA ALA A 77 8.76 21.89 -18.02
C ALA A 77 7.47 22.26 -17.28
N VAL A 78 7.48 22.26 -15.94
CA VAL A 78 6.24 22.43 -15.13
C VAL A 78 6.04 23.85 -14.59
N VAL A 79 7.08 24.68 -14.52
CA VAL A 79 6.92 26.09 -14.09
C VAL A 79 5.98 26.84 -15.03
N GLY A 80 5.04 27.58 -14.46
CA GLY A 80 3.99 28.30 -15.17
C GLY A 80 2.75 27.49 -15.50
N LEU A 81 2.77 26.15 -15.33
CA LEU A 81 1.56 25.33 -15.40
C LEU A 81 0.64 25.61 -14.21
N ASP A 82 -0.66 25.41 -14.41
CA ASP A 82 -1.65 25.50 -13.34
C ASP A 82 -1.63 24.22 -12.49
N ALA A 83 -1.28 24.33 -11.21
CA ALA A 83 -1.25 23.21 -10.28
C ALA A 83 -2.65 22.61 -10.00
N PHE A 84 -3.73 23.32 -10.35
CA PHE A 84 -5.09 22.77 -10.28
C PHE A 84 -5.34 21.68 -11.32
N ASP A 85 -4.72 21.78 -12.49
CA ASP A 85 -4.82 20.81 -13.58
C ASP A 85 -3.80 19.68 -13.39
N GLN A 86 -4.06 18.85 -12.38
CA GLN A 86 -3.20 17.71 -12.02
C GLN A 86 -2.91 16.79 -13.21
N ARG A 87 -3.92 16.57 -14.06
CA ARG A 87 -3.79 15.71 -15.23
C ARG A 87 -2.80 16.28 -16.23
N LYS A 88 -2.89 17.58 -16.53
CA LYS A 88 -1.96 18.24 -17.43
C LYS A 88 -0.55 18.25 -16.87
N LEU A 89 -0.38 18.50 -15.56
CA LEU A 89 0.92 18.43 -14.89
C LEU A 89 1.54 17.03 -15.03
N ASP A 90 0.79 16.00 -14.67
CA ASP A 90 1.23 14.60 -14.71
C ASP A 90 1.56 14.18 -16.16
N ASN A 91 0.69 14.49 -17.13
CA ASN A 91 0.93 14.19 -18.54
C ASN A 91 2.16 14.91 -19.10
N THR A 92 2.41 16.17 -18.69
CA THR A 92 3.61 16.92 -19.11
C THR A 92 4.87 16.19 -18.68
N MET A 93 4.91 15.64 -17.46
CA MET A 93 6.06 14.89 -16.96
C MET A 93 6.20 13.52 -17.61
N ILE A 94 5.08 12.83 -17.90
CA ILE A 94 5.08 11.56 -18.62
C ILE A 94 5.60 11.75 -20.06
N GLU A 95 5.14 12.78 -20.76
CA GLU A 95 5.58 13.12 -22.11
C GLU A 95 7.05 13.54 -22.14
N LEU A 96 7.51 14.29 -21.13
CA LEU A 96 8.92 14.67 -20.98
C LEU A 96 9.83 13.46 -20.76
N ASP A 97 9.38 12.47 -19.99
CA ASP A 97 10.11 11.23 -19.78
C ASP A 97 10.20 10.40 -21.07
N GLY A 98 9.07 10.25 -21.77
CA GLY A 98 8.99 9.59 -23.06
C GLY A 98 9.13 8.06 -23.05
N THR A 99 9.28 7.42 -21.88
CA THR A 99 9.35 5.96 -21.75
C THR A 99 8.08 5.40 -21.11
N GLU A 100 7.74 4.14 -21.42
CA GLU A 100 6.52 3.51 -20.89
C GLU A 100 6.54 3.34 -19.36
N ASN A 101 7.73 3.13 -18.78
CA ASN A 101 7.93 2.82 -17.38
C ASN A 101 8.65 3.94 -16.60
N LYS A 102 8.68 5.17 -17.12
CA LYS A 102 9.26 6.34 -16.45
C LYS A 102 10.76 6.20 -16.15
N ALA A 103 11.49 5.43 -16.96
CA ALA A 103 12.90 5.09 -16.74
C ALA A 103 13.88 6.23 -17.04
N SER A 104 13.48 7.23 -17.83
CA SER A 104 14.35 8.34 -18.22
C SER A 104 14.53 9.34 -17.07
N LEU A 105 13.41 9.76 -16.47
CA LEU A 105 13.37 10.70 -15.36
C LEU A 105 13.36 10.02 -13.99
N GLY A 106 12.77 8.82 -13.91
CA GLY A 106 12.49 8.09 -12.68
C GLY A 106 11.06 8.32 -12.21
N ALA A 107 10.32 7.24 -11.94
CA ALA A 107 8.99 7.28 -11.35
C ALA A 107 9.00 7.98 -9.98
N ASN A 108 10.10 7.86 -9.23
CA ASN A 108 10.33 8.58 -7.98
C ASN A 108 10.46 10.11 -8.19
N ALA A 109 11.14 10.57 -9.24
CA ALA A 109 11.18 11.99 -9.59
C ALA A 109 9.79 12.53 -9.94
N ILE A 110 9.09 11.85 -10.85
CA ILE A 110 7.77 12.27 -11.35
C ILE A 110 6.73 12.27 -10.22
N LEU A 111 6.68 11.20 -9.41
CA LEU A 111 5.70 11.11 -8.33
C LEU A 111 5.93 12.19 -7.27
N SER A 112 7.19 12.50 -6.92
CA SER A 112 7.49 13.52 -5.91
C SER A 112 6.90 14.90 -6.28
N VAL A 113 6.95 15.26 -7.56
CA VAL A 113 6.35 16.50 -8.09
C VAL A 113 4.84 16.39 -8.14
N SER A 114 4.29 15.26 -8.63
CA SER A 114 2.84 15.00 -8.69
C SER A 114 2.16 15.19 -7.33
N LEU A 115 2.74 14.59 -6.27
CA LEU A 115 2.24 14.67 -4.90
C LEU A 115 2.41 16.06 -4.27
N SER A 116 3.60 16.67 -4.43
CA SER A 116 3.89 17.97 -3.81
C SER A 116 3.07 19.10 -4.44
N ALA A 117 2.79 19.05 -5.74
CA ALA A 117 1.92 20.01 -6.41
C ALA A 117 0.46 19.92 -5.94
N ALA A 118 -0.06 18.70 -5.75
CA ALA A 118 -1.40 18.51 -5.17
C ALA A 118 -1.53 19.12 -3.78
N LYS A 119 -0.52 18.91 -2.91
CA LYS A 119 -0.46 19.54 -1.58
C LYS A 119 -0.37 21.06 -1.65
N ALA A 120 0.44 21.59 -2.56
CA ALA A 120 0.60 23.04 -2.72
C ALA A 120 -0.73 23.69 -3.20
N GLN A 121 -1.42 23.05 -4.13
CA GLN A 121 -2.71 23.52 -4.63
C GLN A 121 -3.82 23.40 -3.57
N ALA A 122 -3.84 22.34 -2.77
CA ALA A 122 -4.75 22.22 -1.63
C ALA A 122 -4.55 23.38 -0.64
N GLN A 123 -3.30 23.74 -0.34
CA GLN A 123 -2.99 24.89 0.52
C GLN A 123 -3.43 26.22 -0.10
N SER A 124 -3.24 26.42 -1.41
CA SER A 124 -3.70 27.62 -2.13
C SER A 124 -5.23 27.79 -2.04
N GLU A 125 -5.97 26.68 -2.13
CA GLU A 125 -7.42 26.65 -1.93
C GLU A 125 -7.85 26.70 -0.46
N LYS A 126 -6.90 26.70 0.48
CA LYS A 126 -7.14 26.62 1.93
C LYS A 126 -8.00 25.42 2.31
N LYS A 127 -7.78 24.29 1.62
CA LYS A 127 -8.45 23.01 1.86
C LYS A 127 -7.46 22.02 2.47
N PRO A 128 -7.90 21.19 3.42
CA PRO A 128 -7.21 19.94 3.72
C PRO A 128 -7.01 19.10 2.45
N LEU A 129 -5.92 18.33 2.40
CA LEU A 129 -5.56 17.57 1.22
C LEU A 129 -6.65 16.55 0.83
N TYR A 130 -7.22 15.81 1.78
CA TYR A 130 -8.31 14.88 1.51
C TYR A 130 -9.54 15.56 0.86
N GLN A 131 -9.87 16.79 1.23
CA GLN A 131 -10.96 17.55 0.61
C GLN A 131 -10.60 17.98 -0.81
N TYR A 132 -9.38 18.47 -1.03
CA TYR A 132 -8.91 18.84 -2.37
C TYR A 132 -8.92 17.64 -3.32
N LEU A 133 -8.40 16.49 -2.88
CA LEU A 133 -8.32 15.28 -3.69
C LEU A 133 -9.70 14.65 -3.97
N SER A 134 -10.74 14.98 -3.20
CA SER A 134 -12.10 14.46 -3.44
C SER A 134 -12.66 14.84 -4.81
N LYS A 135 -12.10 15.86 -5.48
CA LYS A 135 -12.44 16.21 -6.88
C LYS A 135 -12.17 15.08 -7.88
N PHE A 136 -11.31 14.12 -7.52
CA PHE A 136 -11.00 12.94 -8.33
C PHE A 136 -11.97 11.78 -8.09
N ASN A 137 -12.87 11.91 -7.10
CA ASN A 137 -13.86 10.91 -6.77
C ASN A 137 -15.24 11.31 -7.33
N PRO A 138 -15.69 10.75 -8.47
CA PRO A 138 -16.98 11.11 -9.06
C PRO A 138 -18.18 10.73 -8.18
N ASP A 139 -18.00 9.82 -7.23
CA ASP A 139 -19.05 9.34 -6.33
C ASP A 139 -19.13 10.14 -5.02
N HIS A 140 -18.25 11.13 -4.82
CA HIS A 140 -18.23 11.91 -3.58
C HIS A 140 -19.48 12.78 -3.44
N LYS A 141 -20.22 12.57 -2.34
CA LYS A 141 -21.49 13.28 -2.04
C LYS A 141 -21.45 14.06 -0.72
N GLY A 142 -20.26 14.56 -0.34
CA GLY A 142 -20.07 15.33 0.90
C GLY A 142 -19.91 14.48 2.17
N ILE A 143 -19.99 13.15 2.05
CA ILE A 143 -19.63 12.17 3.07
C ILE A 143 -18.31 11.50 2.66
N PHE A 144 -17.45 11.28 3.63
CA PHE A 144 -16.14 10.67 3.46
C PHE A 144 -16.10 9.29 4.13
N THR A 145 -15.58 8.32 3.41
CA THR A 145 -15.38 6.96 3.93
C THR A 145 -14.03 6.88 4.63
N MET A 146 -14.03 6.59 5.93
CA MET A 146 -12.83 6.25 6.68
C MET A 146 -12.49 4.77 6.46
N PRO A 147 -11.23 4.43 6.14
CA PRO A 147 -10.89 3.08 5.68
C PRO A 147 -10.79 2.07 6.83
N ILE A 148 -11.04 0.79 6.52
CA ILE A 148 -10.63 -0.34 7.37
C ILE A 148 -9.11 -0.49 7.23
N PRO A 149 -8.33 -0.39 8.31
CA PRO A 149 -6.88 -0.59 8.25
C PRO A 149 -6.52 -2.07 8.30
N GLU A 150 -5.76 -2.51 7.31
CA GLU A 150 -5.16 -3.84 7.20
C GLU A 150 -3.79 -3.81 7.89
N MET A 151 -3.75 -4.21 9.16
CA MET A 151 -2.56 -4.04 9.98
C MET A 151 -1.72 -5.30 9.99
N ASN A 152 -0.61 -5.29 9.24
CA ASN A 152 0.40 -6.35 9.29
C ASN A 152 1.06 -6.39 10.69
N VAL A 153 0.75 -7.44 11.47
CA VAL A 153 1.26 -7.60 12.84
C VAL A 153 2.31 -8.70 12.97
N MET A 154 2.47 -9.56 11.96
CA MET A 154 3.55 -10.54 11.89
C MET A 154 4.07 -10.71 10.47
N ASN A 155 5.39 -10.82 10.38
CA ASN A 155 6.12 -10.94 9.13
C ASN A 155 6.70 -12.34 8.95
N GLY A 156 6.77 -12.75 7.69
CA GLY A 156 7.53 -13.86 7.13
C GLY A 156 8.13 -13.48 5.78
N GLY A 157 8.37 -14.47 4.92
CA GLY A 157 8.95 -14.24 3.60
C GLY A 157 10.21 -13.36 3.68
N LYS A 158 10.35 -12.41 2.75
CA LYS A 158 11.47 -11.45 2.78
C LYS A 158 11.41 -10.49 3.97
N HIS A 159 10.22 -10.09 4.42
CA HIS A 159 10.03 -9.11 5.49
C HIS A 159 10.36 -9.66 6.89
N GLY A 160 10.34 -10.99 7.06
CA GLY A 160 10.57 -11.69 8.32
C GLY A 160 11.78 -12.62 8.31
N ASN A 161 12.68 -12.49 7.33
CA ASN A 161 13.81 -13.40 7.13
C ASN A 161 13.38 -14.88 7.12
N TRP A 162 12.28 -15.16 6.41
CA TRP A 162 11.67 -16.48 6.25
C TRP A 162 11.30 -17.17 7.57
N SER A 163 10.88 -16.38 8.57
CA SER A 163 10.19 -16.87 9.78
C SER A 163 8.96 -17.73 9.45
N THR A 164 8.26 -17.38 8.36
CA THR A 164 7.23 -18.17 7.67
C THR A 164 7.39 -18.04 6.15
N ASP A 165 6.68 -18.87 5.38
CA ASP A 165 6.63 -18.73 3.92
C ASP A 165 5.70 -17.57 3.52
N ILE A 166 4.57 -17.39 4.21
CA ILE A 166 3.68 -16.23 4.04
C ILE A 166 4.39 -14.97 4.54
N GLN A 167 4.37 -13.89 3.76
CA GLN A 167 5.08 -12.64 4.05
C GLN A 167 4.42 -11.78 5.12
N GLU A 168 3.11 -11.64 5.13
CA GLU A 168 2.38 -10.80 6.07
C GLU A 168 1.11 -11.44 6.60
N TYR A 169 0.87 -11.23 7.90
CA TYR A 169 -0.36 -11.64 8.59
C TYR A 169 -1.02 -10.43 9.22
N MET A 170 -2.24 -10.14 8.78
CA MET A 170 -2.89 -8.85 9.02
C MET A 170 -4.15 -8.98 9.89
N LEU A 171 -4.38 -7.98 10.74
CA LEU A 171 -5.63 -7.80 11.49
C LEU A 171 -6.58 -6.85 10.75
N PHE A 172 -7.84 -7.25 10.62
CA PHE A 172 -8.92 -6.49 9.98
C PHE A 172 -9.99 -6.13 11.03
N PRO A 173 -10.02 -4.91 11.58
CA PRO A 173 -10.93 -4.51 12.65
C PRO A 173 -12.33 -4.16 12.14
N ILE A 174 -12.98 -5.11 11.46
CA ILE A 174 -14.26 -4.91 10.76
C ILE A 174 -15.44 -4.54 11.66
N GLY A 175 -15.36 -4.86 12.97
CA GLY A 175 -16.41 -4.53 13.93
C GLY A 175 -16.26 -3.15 14.59
N ALA A 176 -15.22 -2.39 14.23
CA ALA A 176 -15.02 -1.05 14.77
C ALA A 176 -16.14 -0.09 14.31
N PRO A 177 -16.57 0.86 15.15
CA PRO A 177 -17.53 1.89 14.75
C PRO A 177 -16.90 3.10 14.05
N SER A 178 -15.57 3.24 14.12
CA SER A 178 -14.80 4.40 13.63
C SER A 178 -13.35 3.99 13.35
N VAL A 179 -12.58 4.78 12.58
CA VAL A 179 -11.16 4.47 12.35
C VAL A 179 -10.32 4.70 13.60
N VAL A 180 -10.67 5.67 14.45
CA VAL A 180 -10.04 5.86 15.76
C VAL A 180 -10.17 4.60 16.62
N GLU A 181 -11.37 4.02 16.67
CA GLU A 181 -11.62 2.78 17.41
C GLU A 181 -10.93 1.58 16.75
N ALA A 182 -10.92 1.50 15.42
CA ALA A 182 -10.22 0.46 14.67
C ALA A 182 -8.71 0.44 14.97
N VAL A 183 -8.08 1.62 15.01
CA VAL A 183 -6.66 1.78 15.36
C VAL A 183 -6.42 1.36 16.81
N ARG A 184 -7.28 1.77 17.73
CA ARG A 184 -7.19 1.36 19.14
C ARG A 184 -7.31 -0.15 19.31
N MET A 185 -8.31 -0.78 18.68
CA MET A 185 -8.54 -2.22 18.72
C MET A 185 -7.30 -2.99 18.28
N ASN A 186 -6.75 -2.65 17.12
CA ASN A 186 -5.56 -3.33 16.62
C ASN A 186 -4.30 -3.06 17.47
N ALA A 187 -4.14 -1.86 18.05
CA ALA A 187 -3.02 -1.57 18.96
C ALA A 187 -3.09 -2.39 20.26
N GLU A 188 -4.29 -2.61 20.79
CA GLU A 188 -4.52 -3.48 21.95
C GLU A 188 -4.19 -4.94 21.61
N VAL A 189 -4.66 -5.46 20.47
CA VAL A 189 -4.33 -6.81 19.98
C VAL A 189 -2.83 -6.96 19.75
N TYR A 190 -2.17 -6.01 19.08
CA TYR A 190 -0.72 -6.00 18.85
C TYR A 190 0.07 -6.05 20.18
N THR A 191 -0.40 -5.33 21.20
CA THR A 191 0.21 -5.35 22.54
C THR A 191 0.02 -6.70 23.24
N GLN A 192 -1.14 -7.35 23.10
CA GLN A 192 -1.37 -8.70 23.63
C GLN A 192 -0.53 -9.75 22.89
N LEU A 193 -0.41 -9.63 21.58
CA LEU A 193 0.46 -10.48 20.76
C LEU A 193 1.91 -10.37 21.22
N LYS A 194 2.42 -9.16 21.46
CA LYS A 194 3.76 -8.94 22.03
C LYS A 194 3.98 -9.68 23.36
N LYS A 195 2.98 -9.64 24.26
CA LYS A 195 3.03 -10.34 25.56
C LYS A 195 3.03 -11.86 25.39
N LEU A 196 2.19 -12.36 24.49
CA LEU A 196 2.11 -13.79 24.15
C LEU A 196 3.44 -14.31 23.59
N LEU A 197 4.01 -13.62 22.60
CA LEU A 197 5.31 -13.94 22.03
C LEU A 197 6.40 -14.00 23.11
N LYS A 198 6.48 -12.96 23.94
CA LYS A 198 7.45 -12.92 25.06
C LYS A 198 7.26 -14.09 26.04
N SER A 199 6.02 -14.44 26.37
CA SER A 199 5.72 -15.55 27.31
C SER A 199 6.11 -16.92 26.76
N LYS A 200 6.14 -17.06 25.42
CA LYS A 200 6.56 -18.27 24.71
C LYS A 200 8.06 -18.28 24.37
N GLY A 201 8.81 -17.26 24.80
CA GLY A 201 10.26 -17.16 24.55
C GLY A 201 10.63 -16.66 23.15
N TYR A 202 9.65 -16.16 22.37
CA TYR A 202 9.91 -15.61 21.05
C TYR A 202 10.54 -14.21 21.11
N SER A 203 11.32 -13.89 20.07
CA SER A 203 11.79 -12.51 19.84
C SER A 203 10.60 -11.58 19.61
N ILE A 204 10.71 -10.37 20.15
CA ILE A 204 9.73 -9.27 19.98
C ILE A 204 10.30 -8.13 19.13
N ALA A 205 11.38 -8.40 18.38
CA ALA A 205 11.89 -7.49 17.37
C ALA A 205 10.87 -7.33 16.24
N VAL A 206 10.91 -6.18 15.58
CA VAL A 206 9.95 -5.82 14.53
C VAL A 206 10.66 -5.65 13.19
N GLY A 207 10.02 -6.11 12.12
CA GLY A 207 10.48 -5.91 10.74
C GLY A 207 10.24 -4.48 10.23
N ASP A 208 10.42 -4.28 8.92
CA ASP A 208 10.27 -2.97 8.25
C ASP A 208 8.86 -2.38 8.44
N GLU A 209 7.84 -3.23 8.51
CA GLU A 209 6.43 -2.81 8.63
C GLU A 209 5.94 -2.78 10.08
N GLY A 210 6.82 -3.05 11.04
CA GLY A 210 6.49 -3.02 12.47
C GLY A 210 5.88 -4.30 13.02
N GLY A 211 5.51 -5.26 12.16
CA GLY A 211 5.10 -6.61 12.58
C GLY A 211 6.23 -7.40 13.23
N PHE A 212 5.88 -8.37 14.08
CA PHE A 212 6.87 -9.27 14.70
C PHE A 212 7.35 -10.35 13.72
N ALA A 213 8.63 -10.73 13.79
CA ALA A 213 9.21 -11.77 12.93
C ALA A 213 9.94 -12.87 13.73
N PRO A 214 9.28 -13.55 14.68
CA PRO A 214 9.92 -14.65 15.39
C PRO A 214 10.03 -15.89 14.48
N ASN A 215 10.99 -16.77 14.74
CA ASN A 215 11.14 -17.99 13.94
C ASN A 215 10.05 -19.01 14.31
N PHE A 216 8.99 -19.06 13.50
CA PHE A 216 7.86 -19.98 13.69
C PHE A 216 8.13 -21.38 13.11
N GLY A 217 7.41 -22.36 13.65
CA GLY A 217 7.51 -23.76 13.22
C GLY A 217 6.66 -24.10 11.99
N SER A 218 5.62 -23.32 11.69
CA SER A 218 4.70 -23.54 10.56
C SER A 218 4.07 -22.23 10.08
N ASN A 219 3.42 -22.24 8.91
CA ASN A 219 2.63 -21.09 8.44
C ASN A 219 1.32 -20.90 9.23
N GLU A 220 0.88 -21.92 9.98
CA GLU A 220 -0.37 -21.92 10.74
C GLU A 220 -0.23 -21.29 12.14
N GLU A 221 0.92 -21.45 12.78
CA GLU A 221 1.21 -20.94 14.13
C GLU A 221 0.92 -19.43 14.32
N PRO A 222 1.25 -18.53 13.38
CA PRO A 222 0.88 -17.12 13.47
C PRO A 222 -0.63 -16.90 13.68
N PHE A 223 -1.50 -17.59 12.94
CA PHE A 223 -2.95 -17.43 13.09
C PHE A 223 -3.44 -17.80 14.49
N GLN A 224 -2.88 -18.86 15.08
CA GLN A 224 -3.22 -19.28 16.44
C GLN A 224 -2.87 -18.20 17.46
N LEU A 225 -1.66 -17.62 17.34
CA LEU A 225 -1.19 -16.56 18.24
C LEU A 225 -1.97 -15.25 18.06
N MET A 226 -2.34 -14.89 16.83
CA MET A 226 -3.22 -13.75 16.57
C MET A 226 -4.61 -13.99 17.18
N GLY A 227 -5.19 -15.18 16.99
CA GLY A 227 -6.49 -15.52 17.57
C GLY A 227 -6.48 -15.42 19.09
N ASP A 228 -5.46 -15.98 19.73
CA ASP A 228 -5.25 -15.86 21.18
C ASP A 228 -5.09 -14.40 21.61
N ALA A 229 -4.38 -13.58 20.83
CA ALA A 229 -4.18 -12.16 21.12
C ALA A 229 -5.49 -11.37 21.02
N VAL A 230 -6.31 -11.64 20.00
CA VAL A 230 -7.64 -11.04 19.80
C VAL A 230 -8.53 -11.33 21.00
N VAL A 231 -8.62 -12.59 21.43
CA VAL A 231 -9.42 -13.00 22.59
C VAL A 231 -8.90 -12.36 23.88
N LYS A 232 -7.58 -12.34 24.09
CA LYS A 232 -6.96 -11.71 25.28
C LYS A 232 -7.10 -10.19 25.31
N ALA A 233 -7.29 -9.55 24.17
CA ALA A 233 -7.62 -8.13 24.08
C ALA A 233 -9.10 -7.83 24.34
N GLY A 234 -9.94 -8.87 24.47
CA GLY A 234 -11.37 -8.73 24.77
C GLY A 234 -12.25 -8.61 23.53
N TYR A 235 -11.75 -8.98 22.35
CA TYR A 235 -12.48 -8.94 21.08
C TYR A 235 -12.91 -10.33 20.62
N ILE A 236 -13.95 -10.37 19.79
CA ILE A 236 -14.49 -11.60 19.18
C ILE A 236 -13.85 -11.81 17.81
N LEU A 237 -13.02 -12.85 17.68
CA LEU A 237 -12.45 -13.28 16.41
C LEU A 237 -13.54 -13.68 15.41
N GLY A 238 -13.45 -13.17 14.18
CA GLY A 238 -14.44 -13.39 13.11
C GLY A 238 -15.64 -12.44 13.13
N LYS A 239 -15.76 -11.58 14.15
CA LYS A 239 -16.83 -10.57 14.26
C LYS A 239 -16.25 -9.16 14.44
N ASP A 240 -15.39 -8.98 15.43
CA ASP A 240 -14.77 -7.69 15.72
C ASP A 240 -13.48 -7.52 14.92
N ILE A 241 -12.68 -8.59 14.89
CA ILE A 241 -11.42 -8.69 14.14
C ILE A 241 -11.47 -9.93 13.23
N CYS A 242 -11.16 -9.76 11.95
CA CYS A 242 -10.86 -10.85 11.01
C CYS A 242 -9.39 -10.81 10.61
N PHE A 243 -8.96 -11.77 9.78
CA PHE A 243 -7.59 -11.83 9.27
C PHE A 243 -7.52 -11.56 7.77
N GLY A 244 -6.36 -11.10 7.34
CA GLY A 244 -5.94 -11.17 5.94
C GLY A 244 -4.48 -11.59 5.86
N ILE A 245 -4.04 -11.95 4.66
CA ILE A 245 -2.67 -12.37 4.40
C ILE A 245 -2.16 -11.79 3.09
N ASP A 246 -0.85 -11.61 3.03
CA ASP A 246 -0.08 -11.42 1.81
C ASP A 246 1.06 -12.43 1.83
N PRO A 247 0.97 -13.55 1.08
CA PRO A 247 2.06 -14.49 0.97
C PRO A 247 3.23 -13.96 0.13
N ALA A 248 3.02 -12.98 -0.75
CA ALA A 248 3.95 -12.58 -1.79
C ALA A 248 4.49 -13.80 -2.58
N ALA A 249 3.59 -14.61 -3.13
CA ALA A 249 3.93 -15.96 -3.60
C ALA A 249 4.94 -16.02 -4.74
N THR A 250 5.14 -14.92 -5.47
CA THR A 250 6.25 -14.74 -6.43
C THR A 250 7.60 -15.07 -5.79
N GLU A 251 7.79 -14.76 -4.51
CA GLU A 251 9.08 -14.88 -3.82
C GLU A 251 9.51 -16.31 -3.52
N PHE A 252 8.55 -17.23 -3.45
CA PHE A 252 8.82 -18.66 -3.28
C PHE A 252 8.40 -19.50 -4.48
N TYR A 253 8.11 -18.86 -5.62
CA TYR A 253 7.87 -19.53 -6.89
C TYR A 253 9.19 -19.86 -7.61
N LYS A 254 9.40 -21.13 -7.93
CA LYS A 254 10.60 -21.65 -8.59
C LYS A 254 10.22 -22.71 -9.61
N GLU A 255 10.66 -22.53 -10.85
CA GLU A 255 10.56 -23.54 -11.92
C GLU A 255 9.14 -24.11 -12.12
N GLY A 256 8.11 -23.26 -12.06
CA GLY A 256 6.72 -23.70 -12.27
C GLY A 256 5.98 -24.18 -11.02
N LYS A 257 6.61 -24.14 -9.85
CA LYS A 257 6.07 -24.62 -8.57
C LYS A 257 6.37 -23.67 -7.43
N TYR A 258 5.68 -23.84 -6.30
CA TYR A 258 5.84 -23.03 -5.09
C TYR A 258 6.54 -23.84 -4.00
N VAL A 259 7.58 -23.27 -3.39
CA VAL A 259 8.40 -23.92 -2.36
C VAL A 259 8.01 -23.41 -0.98
N LEU A 260 7.20 -24.18 -0.27
CA LEU A 260 6.77 -23.90 1.11
C LEU A 260 7.76 -24.57 2.07
N ASN A 261 8.77 -23.82 2.51
CA ASN A 261 9.85 -24.33 3.35
C ASN A 261 9.36 -24.73 4.75
N LYS A 262 8.40 -24.01 5.32
CA LYS A 262 7.85 -24.34 6.65
C LYS A 262 6.94 -25.56 6.62
N GLU A 263 6.40 -25.89 5.46
CA GLU A 263 5.64 -27.12 5.25
C GLU A 263 6.51 -28.26 4.71
N ALA A 264 7.78 -28.00 4.40
CA ALA A 264 8.70 -28.90 3.71
C ALA A 264 8.09 -29.50 2.42
N LYS A 265 7.40 -28.66 1.63
CA LYS A 265 6.67 -29.07 0.43
C LYS A 265 7.01 -28.19 -0.77
N THR A 266 7.01 -28.81 -1.95
CA THR A 266 6.97 -28.11 -3.23
C THR A 266 5.66 -28.45 -3.91
N VAL A 267 4.83 -27.44 -4.18
CA VAL A 267 3.44 -27.60 -4.60
C VAL A 267 3.17 -26.93 -5.94
N THR A 268 2.22 -27.46 -6.68
CA THR A 268 1.63 -26.83 -7.87
C THR A 268 0.69 -25.69 -7.49
N SER A 269 0.23 -24.88 -8.46
CA SER A 269 -0.78 -23.84 -8.21
C SER A 269 -2.08 -24.42 -7.65
N ASP A 270 -2.52 -25.59 -8.13
CA ASP A 270 -3.75 -26.23 -7.63
C ASP A 270 -3.58 -26.71 -6.17
N GLU A 271 -2.41 -27.25 -5.81
CA GLU A 271 -2.10 -27.65 -4.43
C GLU A 271 -1.90 -26.44 -3.50
N LEU A 272 -1.36 -25.32 -4.01
CA LEU A 272 -1.25 -24.07 -3.27
C LEU A 272 -2.63 -23.43 -3.02
N ALA A 273 -3.51 -23.48 -4.02
CA ALA A 273 -4.92 -23.10 -3.86
C ALA A 273 -5.57 -23.90 -2.73
N ASP A 274 -5.39 -25.22 -2.72
CA ASP A 274 -5.90 -26.10 -1.66
C ASP A 274 -5.34 -25.73 -0.28
N PHE A 275 -4.05 -25.39 -0.20
CA PHE A 275 -3.41 -24.91 1.02
C PHE A 275 -4.10 -23.66 1.57
N PHE A 276 -4.32 -22.62 0.75
CA PHE A 276 -4.98 -21.40 1.21
C PHE A 276 -6.47 -21.61 1.56
N ARG A 277 -7.19 -22.46 0.82
CA ARG A 277 -8.58 -22.83 1.18
C ARG A 277 -8.63 -23.53 2.54
N ASN A 278 -7.66 -24.40 2.83
CA ASN A 278 -7.58 -25.10 4.10
C ASN A 278 -7.27 -24.16 5.27
N LEU A 279 -6.50 -23.09 5.04
CA LEU A 279 -6.31 -22.03 6.03
C LEU A 279 -7.61 -21.22 6.23
N ALA A 280 -8.27 -20.81 5.16
CA ALA A 280 -9.51 -20.04 5.21
C ALA A 280 -10.70 -20.80 5.83
N SER A 281 -10.69 -22.14 5.81
CA SER A 281 -11.71 -22.95 6.48
C SER A 281 -11.52 -23.04 8.01
N LYS A 282 -10.30 -22.78 8.50
CA LYS A 282 -9.94 -22.83 9.92
C LYS A 282 -9.94 -21.47 10.60
N TYR A 283 -9.62 -20.41 9.86
CA TYR A 283 -9.46 -19.06 10.39
C TYR A 283 -10.32 -18.08 9.59
N PRO A 284 -10.81 -16.97 10.20
CA PRO A 284 -11.65 -15.99 9.50
C PRO A 284 -10.82 -15.09 8.58
N ILE A 285 -10.23 -15.68 7.55
CA ILE A 285 -9.45 -14.98 6.53
C ILE A 285 -10.41 -14.42 5.48
N ILE A 286 -10.53 -13.10 5.46
CA ILE A 286 -11.47 -12.38 4.59
C ILE A 286 -10.80 -11.73 3.39
N SER A 287 -9.47 -11.56 3.44
CA SER A 287 -8.68 -10.99 2.35
C SER A 287 -7.36 -11.74 2.14
N MET A 288 -6.99 -11.94 0.89
CA MET A 288 -5.79 -12.65 0.46
C MET A 288 -5.16 -11.90 -0.72
N GLU A 289 -3.98 -11.37 -0.51
CA GLU A 289 -3.16 -10.67 -1.50
C GLU A 289 -2.11 -11.62 -2.09
N ASP A 290 -1.82 -11.51 -3.38
CA ASP A 290 -0.70 -12.21 -4.06
C ASP A 290 -0.45 -13.67 -3.65
N ILE A 291 -1.54 -14.44 -3.63
CA ILE A 291 -1.54 -15.89 -3.33
C ILE A 291 -0.88 -16.76 -4.42
N PHE A 292 -0.58 -16.19 -5.59
CA PHE A 292 0.18 -16.84 -6.67
C PHE A 292 1.24 -15.88 -7.22
N ALA A 293 2.19 -16.41 -7.99
CA ALA A 293 3.21 -15.60 -8.63
C ALA A 293 2.61 -14.59 -9.64
N GLU A 294 3.28 -13.47 -9.85
CA GLU A 294 2.80 -12.31 -10.66
C GLU A 294 2.38 -12.63 -12.11
N ASP A 295 2.81 -13.78 -12.65
CA ASP A 295 2.47 -14.27 -13.98
C ASP A 295 1.64 -15.58 -13.98
N ASP A 296 1.21 -16.09 -12.82
CA ASP A 296 0.31 -17.25 -12.69
C ASP A 296 -1.18 -16.83 -12.74
N TRP A 297 -1.57 -16.23 -13.86
CA TRP A 297 -2.92 -15.72 -14.12
C TRP A 297 -4.00 -16.80 -14.01
N ASP A 298 -3.68 -18.04 -14.42
CA ASP A 298 -4.59 -19.18 -14.35
C ASP A 298 -4.82 -19.64 -12.91
N GLY A 299 -3.78 -19.65 -12.07
CA GLY A 299 -3.89 -19.95 -10.64
C GLY A 299 -4.83 -18.97 -9.94
N PHE A 300 -4.63 -17.66 -10.13
CA PHE A 300 -5.51 -16.63 -9.59
C PHE A 300 -6.96 -16.79 -10.07
N LYS A 301 -7.18 -16.96 -11.38
CA LYS A 301 -8.52 -17.13 -11.95
C LYS A 301 -9.26 -18.32 -11.36
N LYS A 302 -8.61 -19.49 -11.29
CA LYS A 302 -9.19 -20.70 -10.69
C LYS A 302 -9.55 -20.48 -9.23
N TYR A 303 -8.65 -19.86 -8.45
CA TYR A 303 -8.91 -19.60 -7.03
C TYR A 303 -10.06 -18.62 -6.83
N THR A 304 -10.10 -17.54 -7.60
CA THR A 304 -11.18 -16.54 -7.56
C THR A 304 -12.52 -17.18 -7.88
N GLU A 305 -12.60 -18.05 -8.90
CA GLU A 305 -13.81 -18.81 -9.24
C GLU A 305 -14.27 -19.73 -8.08
N ILE A 306 -13.34 -20.51 -7.51
CA ILE A 306 -13.64 -21.43 -6.40
C ILE A 306 -14.04 -20.67 -5.11
N SER A 307 -13.49 -19.48 -4.87
CA SER A 307 -13.81 -18.65 -3.70
C SER A 307 -15.25 -18.12 -3.73
N GLN A 308 -15.92 -18.13 -4.89
CA GLN A 308 -17.27 -17.59 -5.10
C GLN A 308 -17.44 -16.16 -4.57
N HIS A 309 -16.38 -15.34 -4.66
CA HIS A 309 -16.35 -13.97 -4.14
C HIS A 309 -16.62 -13.84 -2.62
N LYS A 310 -16.46 -14.92 -1.84
CA LYS A 310 -16.57 -14.89 -0.37
C LYS A 310 -15.32 -14.31 0.32
N THR A 311 -14.20 -14.33 -0.39
CA THR A 311 -12.92 -13.80 0.05
C THR A 311 -12.49 -12.72 -0.93
N GLN A 312 -11.94 -11.62 -0.41
CA GLN A 312 -11.28 -10.63 -1.22
C GLN A 312 -9.94 -11.19 -1.70
N ILE A 313 -9.72 -11.23 -3.01
CA ILE A 313 -8.49 -11.64 -3.67
C ILE A 313 -7.87 -10.38 -4.26
N VAL A 314 -6.73 -9.97 -3.71
CA VAL A 314 -6.04 -8.72 -4.06
C VAL A 314 -4.86 -9.04 -4.97
N GLY A 315 -4.80 -8.39 -6.13
CA GLY A 315 -3.58 -8.39 -6.94
C GLY A 315 -2.71 -7.18 -6.63
N ASP A 316 -1.46 -7.40 -6.22
CA ASP A 316 -0.41 -6.39 -6.04
C ASP A 316 0.62 -6.47 -7.17
N ASP A 317 1.59 -7.37 -7.11
CA ASP A 317 2.58 -7.60 -8.18
C ASP A 317 1.88 -8.03 -9.49
N LEU A 318 0.71 -8.67 -9.37
CA LEU A 318 -0.12 -9.04 -10.52
C LEU A 318 -0.50 -7.82 -11.37
N TYR A 319 -0.81 -6.67 -10.75
CA TYR A 319 -1.31 -5.48 -11.44
C TYR A 319 -0.36 -4.30 -11.43
N VAL A 320 0.52 -4.17 -10.44
CA VAL A 320 1.47 -3.07 -10.24
C VAL A 320 0.83 -1.69 -10.42
N THR A 321 -0.40 -1.52 -9.95
CA THR A 321 -1.20 -0.29 -10.12
C THR A 321 -1.31 0.16 -11.61
N ASN A 322 -1.21 -0.77 -12.57
CA ASN A 322 -1.18 -0.49 -14.00
C ASN A 322 -2.51 -0.84 -14.68
N VAL A 323 -3.13 0.16 -15.31
CA VAL A 323 -4.43 0.03 -15.98
C VAL A 323 -4.48 -1.04 -17.06
N LYS A 324 -3.39 -1.28 -17.82
CA LYS A 324 -3.36 -2.31 -18.87
C LYS A 324 -3.42 -3.72 -18.29
N ARG A 325 -2.71 -3.96 -17.17
CA ARG A 325 -2.73 -5.25 -16.46
C ARG A 325 -4.06 -5.44 -15.72
N LEU A 326 -4.58 -4.39 -15.11
CA LEU A 326 -5.90 -4.41 -14.48
C LEU A 326 -7.01 -4.73 -15.50
N GLU A 327 -6.98 -4.12 -16.69
CA GLU A 327 -7.93 -4.40 -17.77
C GLU A 327 -7.94 -5.89 -18.15
N ARG A 328 -6.76 -6.51 -18.25
CA ARG A 328 -6.64 -7.96 -18.45
C ARG A 328 -7.28 -8.73 -17.30
N GLY A 329 -6.97 -8.38 -16.05
CA GLY A 329 -7.51 -9.03 -14.86
C GLY A 329 -9.03 -8.98 -14.77
N ILE A 330 -9.62 -7.85 -15.14
CA ILE A 330 -11.07 -7.65 -15.24
C ILE A 330 -11.66 -8.58 -16.30
N LYS A 331 -11.08 -8.58 -17.52
CA LYS A 331 -11.56 -9.40 -18.63
C LYS A 331 -11.50 -10.90 -18.33
N GLU A 332 -10.42 -11.33 -17.66
CA GLU A 332 -10.17 -12.74 -17.33
C GLU A 332 -10.81 -13.18 -16.00
N LYS A 333 -11.37 -12.23 -15.23
CA LYS A 333 -11.92 -12.43 -13.87
C LYS A 333 -10.90 -13.03 -12.92
N THR A 334 -9.67 -12.52 -12.98
CA THR A 334 -8.51 -13.07 -12.28
C THR A 334 -8.58 -12.84 -10.77
N THR A 335 -9.03 -11.67 -10.33
CA THR A 335 -9.18 -11.29 -8.92
C THR A 335 -10.44 -10.43 -8.74
N ASN A 336 -10.76 -10.01 -7.51
CA ASN A 336 -11.86 -9.08 -7.22
C ASN A 336 -11.39 -7.80 -6.49
N SER A 337 -10.08 -7.60 -6.35
CA SER A 337 -9.47 -6.43 -5.71
C SER A 337 -8.09 -6.13 -6.28
N ILE A 338 -7.67 -4.86 -6.17
CA ILE A 338 -6.33 -4.40 -6.55
C ILE A 338 -5.67 -3.66 -5.38
N LEU A 339 -4.39 -3.93 -5.13
CA LEU A 339 -3.56 -3.12 -4.25
C LEU A 339 -3.06 -1.89 -5.03
N ILE A 340 -3.19 -0.71 -4.43
CA ILE A 340 -2.85 0.57 -5.03
C ILE A 340 -1.62 1.15 -4.34
N LYS A 341 -0.51 1.17 -5.06
CA LYS A 341 0.76 1.79 -4.65
C LYS A 341 1.13 2.87 -5.66
N LEU A 342 1.04 4.14 -5.25
CA LEU A 342 1.22 5.29 -6.14
C LEU A 342 2.57 5.27 -6.86
N ASN A 343 3.62 4.76 -6.21
CA ASN A 343 4.97 4.70 -6.80
C ASN A 343 5.16 3.56 -7.80
N GLN A 344 4.28 2.56 -7.85
CA GLN A 344 4.32 1.53 -8.89
C GLN A 344 3.93 2.08 -10.27
N ILE A 345 3.10 3.12 -10.32
CA ILE A 345 2.68 3.76 -11.57
C ILE A 345 3.29 5.15 -11.77
N GLY A 346 3.52 5.91 -10.70
CA GLY A 346 4.36 7.12 -10.71
C GLY A 346 3.63 8.47 -10.79
N THR A 347 2.30 8.51 -10.86
CA THR A 347 1.52 9.77 -10.80
C THR A 347 0.19 9.61 -10.05
N ILE A 348 -0.36 10.71 -9.51
CA ILE A 348 -1.72 10.73 -8.95
C ILE A 348 -2.73 10.38 -10.05
N SER A 349 -2.58 11.00 -11.21
CA SER A 349 -3.47 10.85 -12.36
C SER A 349 -3.66 9.39 -12.80
N GLU A 350 -2.57 8.66 -13.04
CA GLU A 350 -2.67 7.24 -13.43
C GLU A 350 -3.16 6.35 -12.27
N THR A 351 -2.83 6.70 -11.02
CA THR A 351 -3.35 5.99 -9.85
C THR A 351 -4.88 6.12 -9.75
N VAL A 352 -5.40 7.32 -9.96
CA VAL A 352 -6.85 7.58 -9.98
C VAL A 352 -7.51 6.75 -11.08
N ASP A 353 -6.91 6.67 -12.27
CA ASP A 353 -7.46 5.87 -13.38
C ASP A 353 -7.57 4.39 -13.02
N ALA A 354 -6.56 3.82 -12.34
CA ALA A 354 -6.60 2.43 -11.87
C ALA A 354 -7.74 2.20 -10.86
N ILE A 355 -7.90 3.11 -9.88
CA ILE A 355 -9.00 3.04 -8.89
C ILE A 355 -10.37 3.13 -9.59
N LEU A 356 -10.55 4.08 -10.51
CA LEU A 356 -11.82 4.27 -11.19
C LEU A 356 -12.15 3.09 -12.11
N MET A 357 -11.16 2.51 -12.79
CA MET A 357 -11.34 1.30 -13.60
C MET A 357 -11.76 0.11 -12.74
N ALA A 358 -11.09 -0.12 -11.59
CA ALA A 358 -11.46 -1.17 -10.65
C ALA A 358 -12.91 -0.98 -10.17
N ARG A 359 -13.26 0.24 -9.73
CA ARG A 359 -14.60 0.58 -9.25
C ARG A 359 -15.69 0.35 -10.29
N GLN A 360 -15.48 0.83 -11.53
CA GLN A 360 -16.44 0.67 -12.63
C GLN A 360 -16.73 -0.81 -12.94
N ASN A 361 -15.83 -1.71 -12.58
CA ASN A 361 -15.95 -3.16 -12.79
C ASN A 361 -16.24 -3.93 -11.50
N GLY A 362 -16.66 -3.24 -10.43
CA GLY A 362 -17.07 -3.87 -9.17
C GLY A 362 -15.92 -4.48 -8.36
N MET A 363 -14.67 -4.09 -8.64
CA MET A 363 -13.50 -4.49 -7.85
C MET A 363 -13.23 -3.47 -6.75
N THR A 364 -12.74 -3.95 -5.60
CA THR A 364 -12.25 -3.08 -4.54
C THR A 364 -10.83 -2.58 -4.81
N SER A 365 -10.45 -1.47 -4.17
CA SER A 365 -9.09 -0.94 -4.23
C SER A 365 -8.55 -0.71 -2.82
N VAL A 366 -7.37 -1.25 -2.53
CA VAL A 366 -6.70 -1.14 -1.23
C VAL A 366 -5.53 -0.18 -1.37
N VAL A 367 -5.61 1.01 -0.77
CA VAL A 367 -4.49 1.98 -0.83
C VAL A 367 -3.37 1.50 0.09
N SER A 368 -2.15 1.40 -0.42
CA SER A 368 -1.06 0.74 0.29
C SER A 368 0.20 1.60 0.40
N HIS A 369 0.92 1.37 1.50
CA HIS A 369 2.29 1.85 1.71
C HIS A 369 3.33 1.05 0.89
N ARG A 370 4.62 1.35 1.09
CA ARG A 370 5.72 0.42 0.76
C ARG A 370 6.52 0.05 2.02
N SER A 371 7.39 -0.94 1.93
CA SER A 371 8.26 -1.33 3.04
C SER A 371 9.29 -0.25 3.42
N GLY A 372 9.81 0.54 2.47
CA GLY A 372 10.52 1.78 2.71
C GLY A 372 9.57 2.98 2.68
N GLU A 373 9.19 3.50 3.84
CA GLU A 373 8.29 4.66 3.96
C GLU A 373 9.01 5.87 4.54
N THR A 374 8.32 7.01 4.53
CA THR A 374 8.75 8.23 5.22
C THR A 374 7.68 8.68 6.22
N GLU A 375 7.87 9.84 6.84
CA GLU A 375 6.86 10.54 7.62
C GLU A 375 5.68 11.06 6.78
N ASP A 376 5.77 11.03 5.44
CA ASP A 376 4.71 11.51 4.55
C ASP A 376 3.43 10.66 4.73
N ALA A 377 2.32 11.29 5.08
CA ALA A 377 1.04 10.62 5.29
C ALA A 377 0.06 10.72 4.11
N PHE A 378 0.54 11.06 2.89
CA PHE A 378 -0.31 11.29 1.71
C PHE A 378 -1.38 10.22 1.49
N ILE A 379 -1.04 8.94 1.65
CA ILE A 379 -1.97 7.83 1.42
C ILE A 379 -3.18 7.84 2.38
N ALA A 380 -3.07 8.43 3.57
CA ALA A 380 -4.18 8.60 4.50
C ALA A 380 -5.21 9.62 4.00
N ASP A 381 -4.75 10.73 3.42
CA ASP A 381 -5.63 11.70 2.77
C ASP A 381 -6.20 11.13 1.46
N PHE A 382 -5.39 10.41 0.68
CA PHE A 382 -5.77 9.84 -0.60
C PHE A 382 -6.87 8.78 -0.46
N VAL A 383 -6.73 7.83 0.47
CA VAL A 383 -7.75 6.79 0.69
C VAL A 383 -9.10 7.36 1.12
N VAL A 384 -9.10 8.42 1.94
CA VAL A 384 -10.32 9.10 2.38
C VAL A 384 -10.95 9.89 1.23
N ALA A 385 -10.13 10.61 0.46
CA ALA A 385 -10.59 11.39 -0.69
C ALA A 385 -11.24 10.53 -1.76
N LEU A 386 -10.60 9.43 -2.12
CA LEU A 386 -11.08 8.50 -3.14
C LEU A 386 -12.16 7.56 -2.59
N GLY A 387 -12.32 7.47 -1.27
CA GLY A 387 -13.35 6.66 -0.63
C GLY A 387 -13.24 5.18 -0.96
N THR A 388 -12.02 4.66 -1.15
CA THR A 388 -11.81 3.24 -1.51
C THR A 388 -12.08 2.28 -0.35
N GLY A 389 -12.09 2.81 0.87
CA GLY A 389 -12.55 2.12 2.07
C GLY A 389 -11.55 1.17 2.73
N GLN A 390 -10.36 0.98 2.17
CA GLN A 390 -9.32 0.09 2.71
C GLN A 390 -7.94 0.72 2.62
N ILE A 391 -7.14 0.52 3.67
CA ILE A 391 -5.74 0.96 3.69
C ILE A 391 -4.83 -0.12 4.29
N LYS A 392 -3.76 -0.47 3.58
CA LYS A 392 -2.66 -1.33 4.08
C LYS A 392 -1.46 -0.44 4.41
N THR A 393 -1.23 -0.18 5.70
CA THR A 393 -0.15 0.74 6.13
C THR A 393 0.68 0.23 7.31
N GLY A 394 0.73 -1.09 7.49
CA GLY A 394 1.63 -1.78 8.42
C GLY A 394 1.12 -1.88 9.86
N ALA A 395 1.97 -2.33 10.78
CA ALA A 395 1.63 -2.44 12.19
C ALA A 395 1.41 -1.06 12.82
N PRO A 396 0.70 -0.95 13.96
CA PRO A 396 0.67 0.25 14.80
C PRO A 396 1.99 0.44 15.57
N ALA A 397 3.11 0.39 14.86
CA ALA A 397 4.47 0.51 15.34
C ALA A 397 5.32 1.22 14.29
N ARG A 398 6.41 1.86 14.74
CA ARG A 398 7.29 2.72 13.92
C ARG A 398 6.58 3.96 13.37
N SER A 399 7.27 5.10 13.36
CA SER A 399 6.62 6.39 13.11
C SER A 399 6.16 6.56 11.66
N GLU A 400 6.84 5.94 10.71
CA GLU A 400 6.49 5.94 9.30
C GLU A 400 5.14 5.26 9.01
N ARG A 401 4.70 4.31 9.86
CA ARG A 401 3.37 3.67 9.81
C ARG A 401 2.37 4.49 10.61
N ASN A 402 2.73 4.81 11.85
CA ASN A 402 1.89 5.58 12.77
C ASN A 402 1.55 6.97 12.24
N ALA A 403 2.37 7.58 11.39
CA ALA A 403 2.07 8.85 10.74
C ALA A 403 0.75 8.79 9.96
N LYS A 404 0.48 7.68 9.25
CA LYS A 404 -0.73 7.47 8.46
C LYS A 404 -1.94 7.22 9.37
N TYR A 405 -1.80 6.36 10.39
CA TYR A 405 -2.87 6.17 11.38
C TYR A 405 -3.23 7.47 12.11
N ASN A 406 -2.23 8.21 12.58
CA ASN A 406 -2.43 9.49 13.24
C ASN A 406 -3.10 10.50 12.30
N GLN A 407 -2.79 10.46 11.00
CA GLN A 407 -3.45 11.31 10.01
C GLN A 407 -4.92 10.91 9.80
N LEU A 408 -5.23 9.62 9.67
CA LEU A 408 -6.63 9.14 9.61
C LEU A 408 -7.43 9.57 10.83
N MET A 409 -6.85 9.48 12.04
CA MET A 409 -7.49 9.94 13.27
C MET A 409 -7.69 11.46 13.30
N ARG A 410 -6.79 12.25 12.70
CA ARG A 410 -6.99 13.71 12.54
C ARG A 410 -8.13 14.00 11.59
N ILE A 411 -8.15 13.34 10.44
CA ILE A 411 -9.19 13.50 9.41
C ILE A 411 -10.57 13.14 9.98
N GLU A 412 -10.72 12.02 10.70
CA GLU A 412 -11.99 11.64 11.32
C GLU A 412 -12.49 12.69 12.33
N ARG A 413 -11.60 13.20 13.19
CA ARG A 413 -11.94 14.25 14.15
C ARG A 413 -12.37 15.55 13.47
N GLU A 414 -11.74 15.90 12.35
CA GLU A 414 -12.06 17.11 11.59
C GLU A 414 -13.41 17.00 10.87
N LEU A 415 -13.71 15.82 10.33
CA LEU A 415 -14.94 15.54 9.60
C LEU A 415 -16.18 15.42 10.48
N GLY A 416 -16.02 14.92 11.71
CA GLY A 416 -17.14 14.65 12.60
C GLY A 416 -18.19 13.74 11.94
N GLU A 417 -19.44 14.19 11.87
CA GLU A 417 -20.55 13.44 11.27
C GLU A 417 -20.41 13.17 9.77
N LYS A 418 -19.47 13.83 9.08
CA LYS A 418 -19.18 13.56 7.67
C LYS A 418 -18.25 12.37 7.46
N ALA A 419 -17.68 11.81 8.52
CA ALA A 419 -16.87 10.59 8.46
C ALA A 419 -17.74 9.36 8.72
N VAL A 420 -17.71 8.41 7.80
CA VAL A 420 -18.36 7.10 7.95
C VAL A 420 -17.31 6.02 7.82
N TYR A 421 -17.19 5.17 8.83
CA TYR A 421 -16.31 4.01 8.76
C TYR A 421 -16.80 3.01 7.72
N ALA A 422 -15.87 2.51 6.91
CA ALA A 422 -16.12 1.49 5.92
C ALA A 422 -16.68 0.21 6.55
N LYS A 423 -17.43 -0.55 5.75
CA LYS A 423 -18.01 -1.85 6.13
C LYS A 423 -17.51 -2.94 5.21
N PHE A 424 -17.24 -4.10 5.79
CA PHE A 424 -16.86 -5.31 5.06
C PHE A 424 -18.06 -6.29 4.96
N PRO A 425 -18.30 -6.97 3.82
CA PRO A 425 -17.65 -6.73 2.53
C PRO A 425 -18.01 -5.34 2.00
N PHE A 426 -17.11 -4.75 1.22
CA PHE A 426 -17.36 -3.48 0.54
C PHE A 426 -18.46 -3.69 -0.49
N VAL A 427 -19.55 -2.90 -0.37
CA VAL A 427 -20.72 -2.96 -1.25
C VAL A 427 -20.73 -1.76 -2.19
#